data_AF-A0A537M3C5-F1
#
_entry.id   AF-A0A537M3C5-F1
#
_cell.length_a   1.000
_cell.length_b   1.000
_cell.length_c   1.000
_cell.angle_alpha   90.00
_cell.angle_beta   90.00
_cell.angle_gamma   90.00
#
_symmetry.space_group_name_H-M   'P 1'
#
loop_
_entity.id
_entity.type
_entity.pdbx_description
1 polymer ?
#
loop_
_entity_poly.entity_id
_entity_poly.type
_entity_poly.pdbx_seq_one_letter_code
_entity_poly.pdbx_strand_id
1 'polypeptide(L)'
;MAGKPEVTVAFDGASRGNPGRAAIGVVVLKGGVPVREIGERIGTTTNNIAEYRALLRGLEEAAALGARTVRIQSDSELVVRQLSGQYKVRSPTLAPLYRQALARMRQFERVSVVHVPREQNEDADALANQALDAAS
;
A
#
# COMPACT_ATOMS: atom_id res chain seq x y z
N MET A 1 0.41 -30.74 -0.23
CA MET A 1 1.41 -29.66 -0.22
C MET A 1 0.74 -28.46 0.43
N ALA A 2 1.18 -28.04 1.62
CA ALA A 2 0.64 -26.82 2.23
C ALA A 2 0.98 -25.65 1.28
N GLY A 3 -0.03 -24.89 0.85
CA GLY A 3 0.18 -23.73 -0.01
C GLY A 3 1.21 -22.79 0.63
N LYS A 4 2.12 -22.24 -0.19
CA LYS A 4 3.10 -21.25 0.27
C LYS A 4 2.37 -20.12 1.02
N PRO A 5 2.93 -19.55 2.09
CA PRO A 5 2.28 -18.46 2.83
C PRO A 5 2.05 -17.28 1.88
N GLU A 6 0.78 -17.12 1.51
CA GLU A 6 0.29 -16.09 0.61
C GLU A 6 -0.53 -15.09 1.41
N VAL A 7 -0.26 -13.81 1.15
CA VAL A 7 -1.02 -12.70 1.74
C VAL A 7 -1.44 -11.72 0.66
N THR A 8 -2.59 -11.08 0.88
CA THR A 8 -3.01 -9.90 0.13
C THR A 8 -2.67 -8.66 0.94
N VAL A 9 -2.05 -7.66 0.32
CA VAL A 9 -1.81 -6.34 0.89
C VAL A 9 -2.73 -5.36 0.18
N ALA A 10 -3.73 -4.85 0.90
CA ALA A 10 -4.54 -3.71 0.51
C ALA A 10 -3.96 -2.46 1.18
N PHE A 11 -3.89 -1.35 0.45
CA PHE A 11 -3.36 -0.11 0.99
C PHE A 11 -4.08 1.09 0.39
N ASP A 12 -4.10 2.17 1.16
CA ASP A 12 -4.54 3.49 0.71
C ASP A 12 -3.75 4.60 1.40
N GLY A 13 -3.58 5.72 0.71
CA GLY A 13 -2.95 6.92 1.25
C GLY A 13 -3.90 8.11 1.18
N ALA A 14 -4.10 8.79 2.31
CA ALA A 14 -4.97 9.95 2.40
C ALA A 14 -4.18 11.23 2.71
N SER A 15 -4.56 12.35 2.08
CA SER A 15 -4.01 13.68 2.39
C SER A 15 -5.08 14.78 2.33
N ARG A 16 -5.23 15.59 3.40
CA ARG A 16 -6.08 16.81 3.42
C ARG A 16 -5.30 17.98 2.82
N GLY A 17 -5.23 18.04 1.50
CA GLY A 17 -4.44 19.01 0.73
C GLY A 17 -3.33 18.32 -0.09
N ASN A 18 -2.69 19.04 -1.01
CA ASN A 18 -1.65 18.46 -1.89
C ASN A 18 -0.46 19.41 -2.10
N PRO A 19 0.46 19.56 -1.13
CA PRO A 19 0.61 18.75 0.09
C PRO A 19 -0.32 19.17 1.24
N GLY A 20 -0.59 18.24 2.17
CA GLY A 20 -1.43 18.46 3.35
C GLY A 20 -1.17 17.42 4.44
N ARG A 21 -1.87 17.53 5.59
CA ARG A 21 -1.84 16.49 6.63
C ARG A 21 -2.20 15.16 5.99
N ALA A 22 -1.42 14.12 6.24
CA ALA A 22 -1.53 12.85 5.56
C ALA A 22 -1.41 11.65 6.50
N ALA A 23 -2.03 10.56 6.08
CA ALA A 23 -2.08 9.28 6.77
C ALA A 23 -2.08 8.14 5.75
N ILE A 24 -1.84 6.93 6.24
CA ILE A 24 -1.87 5.71 5.46
C ILE A 24 -2.78 4.69 6.14
N GLY A 25 -3.40 3.85 5.33
CA GLY A 25 -4.17 2.69 5.74
C GLY A 25 -3.63 1.45 5.05
N VAL A 26 -3.47 0.37 5.81
CA VAL A 26 -2.96 -0.91 5.30
C VAL A 26 -3.75 -2.05 5.94
N VAL A 27 -4.22 -2.97 5.10
CA VAL A 27 -4.81 -4.24 5.52
C VAL A 27 -4.02 -5.39 4.91
N VAL A 28 -3.52 -6.29 5.74
CA VAL A 28 -2.90 -7.54 5.27
C VAL A 28 -3.84 -8.69 5.54
N LEU A 29 -4.24 -9.42 4.50
CA LEU A 29 -5.16 -10.54 4.58
C LEU A 29 -4.43 -11.86 4.34
N LYS A 30 -4.77 -12.89 5.11
CA LYS A 30 -4.34 -14.28 4.88
C LYS A 30 -5.57 -15.15 4.64
N GLY A 31 -5.71 -15.69 3.43
CA GLY A 31 -6.89 -16.46 3.05
C GLY A 31 -8.20 -15.65 3.09
N GLY A 32 -8.13 -14.33 2.81
CA GLY A 32 -9.28 -13.42 2.86
C GLY A 32 -9.62 -12.89 4.25
N VAL A 33 -8.89 -13.31 5.30
CA VAL A 33 -9.10 -12.83 6.67
C VAL A 33 -8.04 -11.80 7.03
N PRO A 34 -8.39 -10.60 7.53
CA PRO A 34 -7.43 -9.63 8.03
C PRO A 34 -6.56 -10.21 9.16
N VAL A 35 -5.25 -10.06 9.05
CA VAL A 35 -4.26 -10.45 10.07
C VAL A 35 -3.42 -9.26 10.56
N ARG A 36 -3.48 -8.14 9.85
CA ARG A 36 -2.94 -6.82 10.24
C ARG A 36 -3.87 -5.74 9.68
N GLU A 37 -4.15 -4.75 10.51
CA GLU A 37 -4.90 -3.54 10.16
C GLU A 37 -4.15 -2.36 10.77
N ILE A 38 -3.73 -1.42 9.94
CA ILE A 38 -2.80 -0.35 10.32
C ILE A 38 -3.34 0.96 9.78
N GLY A 39 -3.54 1.92 10.68
CA GLY A 39 -3.76 3.33 10.36
C GLY A 39 -2.65 4.16 11.00
N GLU A 40 -1.87 4.90 10.20
CA GLU A 40 -0.72 5.67 10.69
C GLU A 40 -0.70 7.08 10.11
N ARG A 41 -0.43 8.08 10.96
CA ARG A 41 -0.16 9.45 10.50
C ARG A 41 1.26 9.56 10.00
N ILE A 42 1.45 10.21 8.86
CA ILE A 42 2.75 10.31 8.18
C ILE A 42 3.22 11.76 7.96
N GLY A 43 2.66 12.69 8.72
CA GLY A 43 2.99 14.13 8.68
C GLY A 43 2.30 14.85 7.52
N THR A 44 3.00 15.82 6.91
CA THR A 44 2.50 16.58 5.77
C THR A 44 3.13 16.08 4.48
N THR A 45 2.32 15.62 3.52
CA THR A 45 2.83 15.16 2.22
C THR A 45 1.75 15.24 1.14
N THR A 46 2.06 14.82 -0.09
CA THR A 46 1.09 14.68 -1.19
C THR A 46 0.40 13.31 -1.13
N ASN A 47 -0.77 13.21 -1.78
CA ASN A 47 -1.52 11.93 -1.85
C ASN A 47 -0.66 10.81 -2.44
N ASN A 48 0.01 11.07 -3.57
CA ASN A 48 0.85 10.06 -4.23
C ASN A 48 2.00 9.58 -3.34
N ILE A 49 2.59 10.45 -2.51
CA ILE A 49 3.63 10.03 -1.57
C ILE A 49 3.01 9.20 -0.43
N ALA A 50 1.82 9.56 0.04
CA ALA A 50 1.11 8.79 1.06
C ALA A 50 0.82 7.36 0.58
N GLU A 51 0.30 7.23 -0.64
CA GLU A 51 0.01 5.95 -1.31
C GLU A 51 1.25 5.04 -1.39
N TYR A 52 2.39 5.59 -1.84
CA TYR A 52 3.64 4.82 -1.87
C TYR A 52 4.16 4.44 -0.49
N ARG A 53 3.94 5.28 0.53
CA ARG A 53 4.31 4.95 1.92
C ARG A 53 3.42 3.85 2.48
N ALA A 54 2.11 3.87 2.18
CA ALA A 54 1.17 2.83 2.54
C ALA A 54 1.57 1.48 1.93
N LEU A 55 1.90 1.47 0.64
CA LEU A 55 2.45 0.30 -0.04
C LEU A 55 3.72 -0.24 0.64
N LEU A 56 4.70 0.62 0.93
CA LEU A 56 5.96 0.21 1.56
C LEU A 56 5.72 -0.40 2.95
N ARG A 57 4.83 0.20 3.74
CA ARG A 57 4.42 -0.30 5.05
C ARG A 57 3.76 -1.68 4.93
N GLY A 58 2.87 -1.87 3.96
CA GLY A 58 2.21 -3.16 3.72
C GLY A 58 3.18 -4.27 3.25
N LEU A 59 4.16 -3.93 2.41
CA LEU A 59 5.22 -4.88 2.02
C LEU A 59 6.11 -5.27 3.21
N GLU A 60 6.37 -4.36 4.13
CA GLU A 60 7.09 -4.64 5.36
C GLU A 60 6.32 -5.60 6.26
N GLU A 61 5.02 -5.40 6.47
CA GLU A 61 4.18 -6.34 7.23
C GLU A 61 4.10 -7.71 6.57
N ALA A 62 3.94 -7.76 5.25
CA ALA A 62 3.93 -9.03 4.53
C ALA A 62 5.25 -9.80 4.73
N ALA A 63 6.39 -9.11 4.70
CA ALA A 63 7.69 -9.71 4.98
C ALA A 63 7.82 -10.17 6.44
N ALA A 64 7.34 -9.38 7.40
CA ALA A 64 7.34 -9.73 8.83
C ALA A 64 6.48 -10.97 9.14
N LEU A 65 5.42 -11.20 8.36
CA LEU A 65 4.58 -12.40 8.42
C LEU A 65 5.23 -13.62 7.75
N GLY A 66 6.42 -13.48 7.16
CA GLY A 66 7.11 -14.56 6.45
C GLY A 66 6.44 -14.94 5.13
N ALA A 67 5.65 -14.04 4.53
CA ALA A 67 4.99 -14.30 3.25
C ALA A 67 6.03 -14.53 2.14
N ARG A 68 5.72 -15.47 1.24
CA ARG A 68 6.53 -15.74 0.04
C ARG A 68 5.82 -15.32 -1.24
N THR A 69 4.48 -15.31 -1.21
CA THR A 69 3.62 -14.82 -2.28
C THR A 69 2.84 -13.62 -1.77
N VAL A 70 2.85 -12.51 -2.51
CA VAL A 70 2.10 -11.29 -2.16
C VAL A 70 1.23 -10.85 -3.31
N ARG A 71 -0.07 -10.66 -3.04
CA ARG A 71 -0.98 -9.95 -3.94
C ARG A 71 -1.15 -8.52 -3.44
N ILE A 72 -0.69 -7.54 -4.20
CA ILE A 72 -0.86 -6.12 -3.90
C ILE A 72 -2.15 -5.65 -4.58
N GLN A 73 -3.03 -5.01 -3.82
CA GLN A 73 -4.24 -4.38 -4.36
C GLN A 73 -4.41 -2.95 -3.86
N SER A 74 -4.93 -2.09 -4.73
CA SER A 74 -5.28 -0.69 -4.43
C SER A 74 -6.22 -0.18 -5.53
N ASP A 75 -7.04 0.81 -5.21
CA ASP A 75 -7.87 1.58 -6.14
C ASP A 75 -7.08 2.73 -6.82
N SER A 76 -5.82 2.93 -6.45
CA SER A 76 -4.92 3.90 -7.04
C SER A 76 -4.40 3.44 -8.40
N GLU A 77 -5.14 3.72 -9.48
CA GLU A 77 -4.75 3.36 -10.84
C GLU A 77 -3.33 3.85 -11.21
N LEU A 78 -2.95 5.05 -10.77
CA LEU A 78 -1.62 5.61 -11.00
C LEU A 78 -0.52 4.70 -10.42
N VAL A 79 -0.65 4.32 -9.15
CA VAL A 79 0.36 3.51 -8.46
C VAL A 79 0.40 2.12 -9.08
N VAL A 80 -0.76 1.51 -9.33
CA VAL A 80 -0.84 0.18 -9.96
C VAL A 80 -0.18 0.18 -11.35
N ARG A 81 -0.48 1.15 -12.20
CA ARG A 81 0.13 1.26 -13.55
C ARG A 81 1.63 1.54 -13.49
N GLN A 82 2.11 2.28 -12.49
CA GLN A 82 3.56 2.50 -12.29
C GLN A 82 4.27 1.21 -11.85
N LEU A 83 3.75 0.50 -10.85
CA LEU A 83 4.31 -0.78 -10.39
C LEU A 83 4.29 -1.87 -11.46
N SER A 84 3.29 -1.83 -12.34
CA SER A 84 3.15 -2.74 -13.48
C SER A 84 4.04 -2.34 -14.68
N GLY A 85 4.82 -1.26 -14.56
CA GLY A 85 5.71 -0.77 -15.62
C GLY A 85 5.01 -0.10 -16.80
N GLN A 86 3.69 0.08 -16.74
CA GLN A 86 2.92 0.73 -17.80
C GLN A 86 3.19 2.23 -17.81
N TYR A 87 3.35 2.83 -16.62
CA TYR A 87 3.62 4.26 -16.45
C TYR A 87 5.02 4.53 -15.90
N LYS A 88 5.71 5.51 -16.50
CA LYS A 88 7.03 5.97 -16.01
C LYS A 88 6.84 6.91 -14.81
N VAL A 89 7.60 6.67 -13.74
CA VAL A 89 7.68 7.59 -12.61
C VAL A 89 8.64 8.73 -12.96
N ARG A 90 8.10 9.93 -13.20
CA ARG A 90 8.89 11.14 -13.55
C ARG A 90 9.16 12.06 -12.36
N SER A 91 8.35 11.97 -11.31
CA SER A 91 8.51 12.84 -10.14
C SER A 91 9.81 12.50 -9.40
N PRO A 92 10.71 13.47 -9.18
CA PRO A 92 11.94 13.26 -8.41
C PRO A 92 11.69 12.83 -6.97
N THR A 93 10.54 13.21 -6.39
CA THR A 93 10.17 12.85 -5.01
C THR A 93 9.54 11.46 -4.91
N LEU A 94 8.84 11.00 -5.95
CA LEU A 94 8.28 9.64 -5.99
C LEU A 94 9.29 8.59 -6.45
N ALA A 95 10.24 8.94 -7.31
CA ALA A 95 11.22 8.00 -7.86
C ALA A 95 11.96 7.17 -6.78
N PRO A 96 12.41 7.75 -5.65
CA PRO A 96 13.01 6.99 -4.56
C PRO A 96 12.05 5.97 -3.93
N LEU A 97 10.79 6.34 -3.72
CA LEU A 97 9.78 5.45 -3.11
C LEU A 97 9.42 4.31 -4.06
N TYR A 98 9.27 4.61 -5.35
CA TYR A 98 9.05 3.60 -6.38
C TYR A 98 10.18 2.58 -6.44
N ARG A 99 11.45 3.03 -6.45
CA ARG A 99 12.60 2.12 -6.43
C ARG A 99 12.63 1.25 -5.17
N GLN A 100 12.29 1.82 -4.02
CA GLN A 100 12.19 1.07 -2.77
C GLN A 100 11.08 0.02 -2.85
N ALA A 101 9.91 0.36 -3.38
CA ALA A 101 8.80 -0.58 -3.54
C ALA A 101 9.19 -1.75 -4.44
N LEU A 102 9.81 -1.48 -5.59
CA LEU A 102 10.34 -2.52 -6.47
C LEU A 102 11.39 -3.40 -5.79
N ALA A 103 12.29 -2.80 -4.99
CA ALA A 103 13.31 -3.55 -4.27
C ALA A 103 12.70 -4.48 -3.21
N ARG A 104 11.68 -4.03 -2.48
CA ARG A 104 10.94 -4.85 -1.51
C ARG A 104 10.12 -5.95 -2.19
N MET A 105 9.45 -5.64 -3.30
CA MET A 105 8.71 -6.63 -4.10
C MET A 105 9.61 -7.78 -4.57
N ARG A 106 10.87 -7.51 -4.93
CA ARG A 106 11.85 -8.53 -5.34
C ARG A 106 12.28 -9.49 -4.23
N GLN A 107 11.94 -9.23 -2.96
CA GLN A 107 12.25 -10.11 -1.84
C GLN A 107 11.25 -11.28 -1.72
N PHE A 108 10.09 -11.16 -2.37
CA PHE A 108 9.08 -12.21 -2.43
C PHE A 108 9.31 -13.12 -3.65
N GLU A 109 8.93 -14.39 -3.55
CA GLU A 109 9.05 -15.35 -4.65
C GLU A 109 8.06 -15.04 -5.78
N ARG A 110 6.91 -14.47 -5.43
CA ARG A 110 5.88 -14.06 -6.38
C ARG A 110 5.15 -12.82 -5.88
N VAL A 111 5.00 -11.85 -6.77
CA VAL A 111 4.20 -10.65 -6.53
C VAL A 111 3.23 -10.45 -7.69
N SER A 112 1.98 -10.13 -7.38
CA SER A 112 1.00 -9.62 -8.33
C SER A 112 0.53 -8.24 -7.89
N VAL A 113 0.22 -7.37 -8.84
CA VAL A 113 -0.32 -6.03 -8.58
C VAL A 113 -1.64 -5.93 -9.32
N VAL A 114 -2.71 -5.60 -8.60
CA VAL A 114 -4.07 -5.58 -9.15
C VAL A 114 -4.75 -4.28 -8.77
N HIS A 115 -5.30 -3.59 -9.77
CA HIS A 115 -6.23 -2.49 -9.52
C HIS A 115 -7.59 -3.07 -9.13
N VAL A 116 -8.17 -2.56 -8.04
CA VAL A 116 -9.51 -2.94 -7.58
C VAL A 116 -10.41 -1.70 -7.53
N PRO A 117 -11.73 -1.85 -7.68
CA PRO A 117 -12.67 -0.75 -7.40
C PRO A 117 -12.54 -0.28 -5.94
N ARG A 118 -12.88 0.98 -5.68
CA ARG A 118 -12.78 1.60 -4.35
C ARG A 118 -13.59 0.83 -3.29
N GLU A 119 -14.72 0.27 -3.69
CA GLU A 119 -15.60 -0.54 -2.83
C GLU A 119 -14.91 -1.81 -2.29
N GLN A 120 -13.83 -2.25 -2.94
CA GLN A 120 -13.01 -3.39 -2.49
C GLN A 120 -11.77 -2.97 -1.70
N ASN A 121 -11.54 -1.66 -1.54
CA ASN A 121 -10.42 -1.07 -0.78
C ASN A 121 -10.91 -0.22 0.41
N GLU A 122 -12.20 -0.30 0.76
CA GLU A 122 -12.85 0.54 1.78
C GLU A 122 -12.17 0.44 3.15
N ASP A 123 -11.72 -0.76 3.55
CA ASP A 123 -11.07 -0.95 4.85
C ASP A 123 -9.75 -0.17 4.96
N ALA A 124 -8.96 -0.14 3.88
CA ALA A 124 -7.69 0.61 3.85
C ALA A 124 -7.96 2.12 3.82
N ASP A 125 -8.89 2.59 3.00
CA ASP A 125 -9.32 4.01 2.96
C ASP A 125 -9.88 4.45 4.32
N ALA A 126 -10.69 3.61 4.98
CA ALA A 126 -11.24 3.87 6.31
C ALA A 126 -10.12 4.00 7.35
N LEU A 127 -9.15 3.09 7.38
CA LEU A 127 -8.01 3.17 8.29
C LEU A 127 -7.18 4.43 8.07
N ALA A 128 -6.95 4.82 6.81
CA ALA A 128 -6.22 6.04 6.47
C ALA A 128 -6.95 7.28 6.99
N ASN A 129 -8.26 7.40 6.71
CA ASN A 129 -9.06 8.55 7.14
C ASN A 129 -9.24 8.59 8.67
N GLN A 130 -9.48 7.45 9.32
CA GLN A 130 -9.56 7.38 10.78
C GLN A 130 -8.26 7.87 11.44
N ALA A 131 -7.09 7.43 10.95
CA ALA A 131 -5.81 7.90 11.46
C ALA A 131 -5.59 9.41 11.22
N LEU A 132 -6.12 9.94 10.11
CA LEU A 132 -6.04 11.34 9.75
C LEU A 132 -6.90 12.24 10.65
N ASP A 133 -8.11 11.76 10.97
CA ASP A 133 -9.17 12.47 11.68
C ASP A 133 -9.08 12.29 13.22
N ALA A 134 -8.40 11.25 13.72
CA ALA A 134 -8.09 11.04 15.15
C ALA A 134 -7.16 12.11 15.79
N ALA A 135 -6.96 13.25 15.13
CA ALA A 135 -6.36 14.44 15.71
C ALA A 135 -7.45 15.47 15.99
N SER A 136 -8.07 15.32 17.16
CA SER A 136 -8.67 16.40 17.94
C SER A 136 -7.84 16.57 19.21
#